data_AF-A0A0F8Z1R4-F1
#
_entry.id   AF-A0A0F8Z1R4-F1
#
_cell.length_a   1.000
_cell.length_b   1.000
_cell.length_c   1.000
_cell.angle_alpha   90.00
_cell.angle_beta   90.00
_cell.angle_gamma   90.00
#
_symmetry.space_group_name_H-M   'P 1'
#
loop_
_entity.id
_entity.type
_entity.pdbx_description
1 polymer ?
#
loop_
_entity_poly.entity_id
_entity_poly.type
_entity_poly.pdbx_seq_one_letter_code
_entity_poly.pdbx_strand_id
1 'polypeptide(L)'
;MDYVHLTKSFTKRDINSPVETKDKNFRNKLKTNVRLAPLTTFNIGGPARFYVEPSSLSDLTAAVLWALRNSVPFLILGGGSNVLVHDSGYSGLVIYTGRLNRLEAHEDTITAECGVTVDRLVDKSLEQRLTGVEFAAGMPGSTGGAVFMNARAVDRSFSDIIEKALALKVGRDAVDSTW
;
A
#
# COMPACT_ATOMS: atom_id res chain seq x y z
N MET A 1 -35.74 15.28 7.34
CA MET A 1 -34.61 15.79 6.52
C MET A 1 -33.43 15.79 7.47
N ASP A 2 -32.82 14.62 7.61
CA ASP A 2 -32.06 14.27 8.81
C ASP A 2 -30.58 14.16 8.45
N TYR A 3 -29.79 15.02 9.09
CA TYR A 3 -28.34 15.08 8.96
C TYR A 3 -27.71 13.90 9.72
N VAL A 4 -26.81 13.18 9.05
CA VAL A 4 -26.01 12.10 9.67
C VAL A 4 -24.88 12.70 10.50
N HIS A 5 -24.84 12.28 11.76
CA HIS A 5 -23.82 12.60 12.76
C HIS A 5 -22.70 11.54 12.68
N LEU A 6 -21.46 11.95 12.38
CA LEU A 6 -20.29 11.07 12.41
C LEU A 6 -19.45 11.41 13.65
N THR A 7 -19.61 10.64 14.73
CA THR A 7 -18.75 10.74 15.92
C THR A 7 -17.50 9.89 15.74
N LYS A 8 -16.33 10.52 15.61
CA LYS A 8 -15.03 9.86 15.78
C LYS A 8 -14.80 9.66 17.29
N SER A 9 -14.92 8.44 17.79
CA SER A 9 -14.34 8.13 19.10
C SER A 9 -12.84 7.85 18.90
N PHE A 10 -12.02 8.71 19.46
CA PHE A 10 -10.56 8.55 19.49
C PHE A 10 -10.18 7.96 20.84
N THR A 11 -9.73 6.71 20.86
CA THR A 11 -9.02 6.16 22.03
C THR A 11 -7.54 6.51 21.90
N LYS A 12 -7.07 7.43 22.75
CA LYS A 12 -5.63 7.72 22.93
C LYS A 12 -4.91 6.46 23.40
N ARG A 13 -3.97 5.96 22.60
CA ARG A 13 -2.80 5.20 23.09
C ARG A 13 -1.55 5.99 22.73
N ASP A 14 -0.60 6.02 23.66
CA ASP A 14 0.63 6.81 23.58
C ASP A 14 1.45 6.48 22.32
N ILE A 15 1.69 7.51 21.50
CA ILE A 15 2.34 7.52 20.18
C ILE A 15 3.59 8.41 20.15
N ASN A 16 4.04 8.90 21.30
CA ASN A 16 5.15 9.85 21.44
C ASN A 16 6.56 9.22 21.30
N SER A 17 6.71 8.14 20.52
CA SER A 17 8.04 7.64 20.17
C SER A 17 8.43 8.24 18.83
N PRO A 18 9.38 9.18 18.75
CA PRO A 18 9.92 9.61 17.47
C PRO A 18 10.43 8.39 16.70
N VAL A 19 9.99 8.21 15.46
CA VAL A 19 10.59 7.23 14.54
C VAL A 19 11.96 7.78 14.17
N GLU A 20 12.95 7.57 15.04
CA GLU A 20 14.34 7.79 14.71
C GLU A 20 14.68 6.88 13.53
N THR A 21 14.86 7.46 12.34
CA THR A 21 15.46 6.72 11.22
C THR A 21 16.95 6.50 11.53
N LYS A 22 17.23 5.51 12.38
CA LYS A 22 18.57 4.98 12.66
C LYS A 22 19.10 4.07 11.55
N ASP A 23 18.38 3.94 10.44
CA ASP A 23 18.65 2.87 9.49
C ASP A 23 19.72 3.24 8.45
N LYS A 24 20.99 3.18 8.88
CA LYS A 24 22.16 3.24 8.00
C LYS A 24 22.14 2.16 6.91
N ASN A 25 21.28 1.14 7.00
CA ASN A 25 21.19 0.04 6.04
C ASN A 25 20.17 0.24 4.91
N PHE A 26 19.37 1.31 4.89
CA PHE A 26 18.39 1.52 3.79
C PHE A 26 19.06 1.55 2.40
N ARG A 27 20.26 2.17 2.30
CA ARG A 27 21.00 2.24 1.03
C ARG A 27 21.33 0.87 0.44
N ASN A 28 21.48 -0.16 1.28
CA ASN A 28 21.77 -1.52 0.84
C ASN A 28 20.54 -2.22 0.25
N LYS A 29 19.33 -1.69 0.52
CA LYS A 29 18.06 -2.21 -0.02
C LYS A 29 17.67 -1.54 -1.36
N LEU A 30 18.29 -0.41 -1.71
CA LEU A 30 18.07 0.27 -2.98
C LEU A 30 18.73 -0.51 -4.13
N LYS A 31 17.92 -0.85 -5.12
CA LYS A 31 18.36 -1.38 -6.41
C LYS A 31 18.27 -0.26 -7.45
N THR A 32 19.05 -0.39 -8.52
CA THR A 32 19.02 0.54 -9.66
C THR A 32 18.69 -0.20 -10.94
N ASN A 33 18.12 0.51 -11.91
CA ASN A 33 17.84 0.01 -13.26
C ASN A 33 16.98 -1.27 -13.30
N VAL A 34 15.99 -1.38 -12.40
CA VAL A 34 15.11 -2.56 -12.30
C VAL A 34 13.98 -2.46 -13.31
N ARG A 35 13.84 -3.45 -14.21
CA ARG A 35 12.74 -3.50 -15.17
C ARG A 35 11.39 -3.64 -14.47
N LEU A 36 10.43 -2.80 -14.85
CA LEU A 36 9.10 -2.78 -14.25
C LEU A 36 8.11 -3.71 -14.93
N ALA A 37 8.37 -4.14 -16.17
CA ALA A 37 7.50 -5.08 -16.90
C ALA A 37 7.03 -6.28 -16.05
N PRO A 38 7.91 -7.04 -15.35
CA PRO A 38 7.48 -8.19 -14.56
C PRO A 38 6.60 -7.86 -13.34
N LEU A 39 6.48 -6.58 -13.00
CA LEU A 39 5.71 -6.07 -11.85
C LEU A 39 4.36 -5.46 -12.26
N THR A 40 3.99 -5.56 -13.54
CA THR A 40 2.72 -5.02 -14.08
C THR A 40 1.93 -6.12 -14.75
N THR A 41 0.60 -6.05 -14.72
CA THR A 41 -0.27 -7.06 -15.37
C THR A 41 -0.19 -7.02 -16.89
N PHE A 42 0.10 -5.86 -17.47
CA PHE A 42 0.34 -5.72 -18.91
C PHE A 42 1.70 -6.29 -19.34
N ASN A 43 2.58 -6.63 -18.39
CA ASN A 43 3.94 -7.09 -18.63
C ASN A 43 4.75 -6.13 -19.52
N ILE A 44 4.53 -4.82 -19.34
CA ILE A 44 5.22 -3.75 -20.06
C ILE A 44 5.87 -2.77 -19.08
N GLY A 45 6.90 -2.06 -19.53
CA GLY A 45 7.58 -1.07 -18.70
C GLY A 45 9.09 -1.20 -18.71
N GLY A 46 9.73 -0.05 -18.92
CA GLY A 46 11.17 0.12 -18.83
C GLY A 46 11.72 0.06 -17.40
N PRO A 47 12.98 0.46 -17.22
CA PRO A 47 13.63 0.40 -15.91
C PRO A 47 13.22 1.56 -14.98
N ALA A 48 13.07 1.27 -13.69
CA ALA A 48 13.10 2.30 -12.65
C ALA A 48 14.53 2.72 -12.35
N ARG A 49 14.81 4.02 -12.23
CA ARG A 49 16.12 4.54 -11.82
C ARG A 49 16.51 3.99 -10.45
N PHE A 50 15.58 4.03 -9.50
CA PHE A 50 15.71 3.41 -8.19
C PHE A 50 14.52 2.50 -7.91
N TYR A 51 14.77 1.41 -7.20
CA TYR A 51 13.76 0.45 -6.79
C TYR A 51 14.02 -0.03 -5.37
N VAL A 52 12.96 -0.19 -4.58
CA VAL A 52 13.04 -0.80 -3.25
C VAL A 52 11.76 -1.60 -2.96
N GLU A 53 11.92 -2.63 -2.15
CA GLU A 53 10.84 -3.53 -1.75
C GLU A 53 10.81 -3.64 -0.21
N PRO A 54 10.14 -2.70 0.48
CA PRO A 54 10.10 -2.68 1.94
C PRO A 54 9.41 -3.91 2.50
N SER A 55 9.96 -4.48 3.57
CA SER A 55 9.35 -5.60 4.30
C SER A 55 8.83 -5.22 5.68
N SER A 56 8.81 -3.93 6.00
CA SER A 56 8.22 -3.37 7.22
C SER A 56 7.77 -1.93 7.03
N LEU A 57 6.94 -1.42 7.94
CA LEU A 57 6.57 0.00 7.97
C LEU A 57 7.78 0.92 8.16
N SER A 58 8.78 0.49 8.93
CA SER A 58 10.05 1.23 9.09
C SER A 58 10.79 1.34 7.76
N ASP A 59 10.87 0.25 6.99
CA ASP A 59 11.50 0.26 5.65
C ASP A 59 10.75 1.16 4.67
N LEU A 60 9.41 1.11 4.68
CA LEU A 60 8.57 1.96 3.84
C LEU A 60 8.78 3.43 4.17
N THR A 61 8.79 3.77 5.46
CA THR A 61 9.02 5.13 5.95
C THR A 61 10.43 5.61 5.57
N ALA A 62 11.44 4.76 5.73
CA ALA A 62 12.81 5.06 5.31
C ALA A 62 12.92 5.31 3.80
N ALA A 63 12.19 4.56 2.97
CA ALA A 63 12.16 4.74 1.53
C ALA A 63 11.57 6.09 1.12
N VAL A 64 10.43 6.45 1.69
CA VAL A 64 9.76 7.73 1.44
C VAL A 64 10.66 8.88 1.92
N LEU A 65 11.22 8.80 3.13
CA LEU A 65 12.12 9.81 3.64
C LEU A 65 13.39 9.97 2.81
N TRP A 66 13.96 8.87 2.32
CA TRP A 66 15.11 8.92 1.42
C TRP A 66 14.77 9.64 0.12
N ALA A 67 13.61 9.35 -0.48
CA ALA A 67 13.16 10.00 -1.71
C ALA A 67 12.99 11.51 -1.52
N LEU A 68 12.31 11.91 -0.44
CA LEU A 68 12.10 13.32 -0.08
C LEU A 68 13.42 14.07 0.16
N ARG A 69 14.32 13.50 0.99
CA ARG A 69 15.63 14.11 1.30
C ARG A 69 16.51 14.30 0.08
N ASN A 70 16.38 13.44 -0.93
CA ASN A 70 17.18 13.51 -2.15
C ASN A 70 16.44 14.21 -3.31
N SER A 71 15.25 14.78 -3.07
CA SER A 71 14.40 15.39 -4.12
C SER A 71 14.15 14.43 -5.29
N VAL A 72 14.03 13.13 -5.00
CA VAL A 72 13.73 12.09 -5.99
C VAL A 72 12.22 11.83 -5.96
N PRO A 73 11.49 12.00 -7.08
CA PRO A 73 10.08 11.64 -7.13
C PRO A 73 9.92 10.14 -6.91
N PHE A 74 8.89 9.71 -6.19
CA PHE A 74 8.65 8.31 -5.92
C PHE A 74 7.23 7.87 -6.30
N LEU A 75 7.09 6.59 -6.62
CA LEU A 75 5.85 5.91 -6.95
C LEU A 75 5.69 4.73 -5.98
N ILE A 76 4.52 4.60 -5.36
CA ILE A 76 4.14 3.38 -4.65
C ILE A 76 3.52 2.42 -5.66
N LEU A 77 4.10 1.23 -5.80
CA LEU A 77 3.61 0.20 -6.71
C LEU A 77 3.08 -0.99 -5.89
N GLY A 78 1.77 -1.24 -5.98
CA GLY A 78 1.14 -2.47 -5.50
C GLY A 78 1.25 -3.57 -6.55
N GLY A 79 0.19 -4.35 -6.76
CA GLY A 79 0.17 -5.45 -7.75
C GLY A 79 0.22 -5.04 -9.23
N GLY A 80 0.44 -3.76 -9.56
CA GLY A 80 0.67 -3.29 -10.93
C GLY A 80 -0.47 -3.51 -11.94
N SER A 81 -1.72 -3.67 -11.46
CA SER A 81 -2.86 -4.02 -12.31
C SER A 81 -3.54 -2.84 -13.00
N ASN A 82 -3.24 -1.61 -12.59
CA ASN A 82 -3.82 -0.37 -13.12
C ASN A 82 -2.75 0.69 -13.41
N VAL A 83 -1.60 0.27 -13.95
CA VAL A 83 -0.49 1.17 -14.31
C VAL A 83 0.03 0.80 -15.69
N LEU A 84 0.27 1.82 -16.51
CA LEU A 84 0.99 1.70 -17.79
C LEU A 84 2.35 2.39 -17.63
N VAL A 85 3.42 1.60 -17.68
CA VAL A 85 4.78 2.11 -17.55
C VAL A 85 5.38 2.26 -18.95
N HIS A 86 5.90 3.45 -19.27
CA HIS A 86 6.58 3.71 -20.54
C HIS A 86 7.83 2.83 -20.71
N ASP A 87 8.20 2.49 -21.94
CA ASP A 87 9.37 1.64 -22.23
C ASP A 87 10.70 2.30 -21.84
N SER A 88 10.75 3.63 -21.77
CA SER A 88 11.89 4.37 -21.19
C SER A 88 11.98 4.25 -19.67
N GLY A 89 10.95 3.70 -19.02
CA GLY A 89 10.91 3.47 -17.58
C GLY A 89 10.51 4.68 -16.74
N TYR A 90 10.92 4.67 -15.48
CA TYR A 90 10.60 5.71 -14.50
C TYR A 90 11.88 6.29 -13.89
N SER A 91 12.05 7.61 -14.01
CA SER A 91 13.28 8.31 -13.58
C SER A 91 13.43 8.47 -12.06
N GLY A 92 12.39 8.13 -11.30
CA GLY A 92 12.34 8.23 -9.85
C GLY A 92 12.57 6.91 -9.10
N LEU A 93 12.12 6.88 -7.85
CA LEU A 93 12.09 5.69 -7.00
C LEU A 93 10.76 4.94 -7.13
N VAL A 94 10.80 3.65 -7.46
CA VAL A 94 9.65 2.76 -7.28
C VAL A 94 9.76 2.05 -5.94
N ILE A 95 8.72 2.18 -5.12
CA ILE A 95 8.57 1.48 -3.84
C ILE A 95 7.51 0.39 -4.05
N TYR A 96 7.95 -0.86 -4.24
CA TYR A 96 7.06 -1.99 -4.46
C TYR A 96 6.62 -2.64 -3.15
N THR A 97 5.32 -2.65 -2.85
CA THR A 97 4.82 -3.05 -1.52
C THR A 97 4.60 -4.56 -1.36
N GLY A 98 4.97 -5.40 -2.33
CA GLY A 98 4.65 -6.83 -2.35
C GLY A 98 5.15 -7.65 -1.16
N ARG A 99 6.13 -7.15 -0.39
CA ARG A 99 6.62 -7.77 0.86
C ARG A 99 5.89 -7.34 2.13
N LEU A 100 5.04 -6.32 2.05
CA LEU A 100 4.10 -5.95 3.11
C LEU A 100 2.81 -6.73 2.88
N ASN A 101 2.85 -8.03 3.14
CA ASN A 101 1.80 -8.98 2.73
C ASN A 101 1.28 -9.88 3.86
N ARG A 102 1.43 -9.42 5.11
CA ARG A 102 0.79 -10.05 6.28
C ARG A 102 -0.73 -9.97 6.15
N LEU A 103 -1.37 -11.07 6.50
CA LEU A 103 -2.81 -11.25 6.42
C LEU A 103 -3.26 -12.06 7.65
N GLU A 104 -4.05 -11.43 8.50
CA GLU A 104 -4.52 -12.00 9.76
C GLU A 104 -6.04 -11.84 9.85
N ALA A 105 -6.72 -12.82 10.46
CA ALA A 105 -8.15 -12.76 10.70
C ALA A 105 -8.42 -12.95 12.19
N HIS A 106 -9.36 -12.19 12.72
CA HIS A 106 -9.81 -12.27 14.09
C HIS A 106 -11.33 -12.05 14.12
N GLU A 107 -12.07 -13.06 14.58
CA GLU A 107 -13.53 -13.06 14.59
C GLU A 107 -14.12 -12.75 13.21
N ASP A 108 -14.77 -11.59 13.05
CA ASP A 108 -15.42 -11.12 11.83
C ASP A 108 -14.57 -10.15 11.00
N THR A 109 -13.32 -9.92 11.41
CA THR A 109 -12.45 -8.90 10.84
C THR A 109 -11.19 -9.49 10.23
N ILE A 110 -10.82 -9.03 9.03
CA ILE A 110 -9.56 -9.35 8.36
C ILE A 110 -8.67 -8.11 8.32
N THR A 111 -7.45 -8.24 8.85
CA THR A 111 -6.39 -7.23 8.73
C THR A 111 -5.42 -7.64 7.64
N ALA A 112 -5.29 -6.82 6.60
CA ALA A 112 -4.40 -7.05 5.46
C ALA A 112 -3.40 -5.89 5.31
N GLU A 113 -2.11 -6.20 5.20
CA GLU A 113 -1.13 -5.23 4.73
C GLU A 113 -1.36 -4.90 3.24
N CYS A 114 -0.86 -3.73 2.80
CA CYS A 114 -1.17 -3.16 1.49
C CYS A 114 -0.66 -3.95 0.27
N GLY A 115 0.29 -4.87 0.49
CA GLY A 115 0.84 -5.78 -0.51
C GLY A 115 0.17 -7.15 -0.58
N VAL A 116 -0.81 -7.45 0.29
CA VAL A 116 -1.65 -8.65 0.14
C VAL A 116 -2.37 -8.57 -1.21
N THR A 117 -2.42 -9.66 -1.97
CA THR A 117 -3.20 -9.70 -3.22
C THR A 117 -4.68 -9.74 -2.91
N VAL A 118 -5.51 -9.18 -3.78
CA VAL A 118 -6.97 -9.22 -3.59
C VAL A 118 -7.48 -10.67 -3.54
N ASP A 119 -6.93 -11.56 -4.37
CA ASP A 119 -7.26 -12.99 -4.32
C ASP A 119 -6.98 -13.61 -2.94
N ARG A 120 -5.82 -13.31 -2.33
CA ARG A 120 -5.51 -13.81 -0.97
C ARG A 120 -6.47 -13.28 0.08
N LEU A 121 -6.96 -12.04 -0.07
CA LEU A 121 -7.98 -11.48 0.82
C LEU A 121 -9.31 -12.24 0.68
N VAL A 122 -9.74 -12.53 -0.55
CA VAL A 122 -10.94 -13.31 -0.84
C VAL A 122 -10.81 -14.74 -0.31
N ASP A 123 -9.69 -15.41 -0.57
CA ASP A 123 -9.43 -16.75 -0.05
C ASP A 123 -9.50 -16.78 1.48
N LYS A 124 -8.95 -15.75 2.14
CA LYS A 124 -9.00 -15.64 3.59
C LYS A 124 -10.41 -15.43 4.13
N SER A 125 -11.24 -14.64 3.45
CA SER A 125 -12.64 -14.48 3.88
C SER A 125 -13.42 -15.77 3.73
N LEU A 126 -13.18 -16.53 2.66
CA LEU A 126 -13.79 -17.83 2.44
C LEU A 126 -13.39 -18.83 3.53
N GLU A 127 -12.10 -18.90 3.90
CA GLU A 127 -11.61 -19.73 5.01
C GLU A 127 -12.33 -19.41 6.35
N GLN A 128 -12.57 -18.12 6.60
CA GLN A 128 -13.23 -17.65 7.82
C GLN A 128 -14.76 -17.63 7.73
N ARG A 129 -15.33 -18.04 6.59
CA ARG A 129 -16.78 -18.01 6.31
C ARG A 129 -17.37 -16.60 6.46
N LEU A 130 -16.59 -15.59 6.10
CA LEU A 130 -17.00 -14.19 6.08
C LEU A 130 -17.52 -13.81 4.70
N THR A 131 -18.65 -13.10 4.70
CA THR A 131 -19.23 -12.49 3.50
C THR A 131 -18.80 -11.03 3.38
N GLY A 132 -18.82 -10.47 2.18
CA GLY A 132 -18.63 -9.05 1.94
C GLY A 132 -17.59 -8.74 0.85
N VAL A 133 -16.62 -9.61 0.61
CA VAL A 133 -15.52 -9.37 -0.34
C VAL A 133 -15.64 -10.19 -1.63
N GLU A 134 -16.72 -10.95 -1.81
CA GLU A 134 -16.96 -11.83 -2.96
C GLU A 134 -16.96 -11.07 -4.28
N PHE A 135 -17.42 -9.81 -4.27
CA PHE A 135 -17.41 -8.94 -5.45
C PHE A 135 -15.99 -8.75 -6.02
N ALA A 136 -14.95 -8.91 -5.20
CA ALA A 136 -13.56 -8.72 -5.58
C ALA A 136 -12.89 -10.02 -6.06
N ALA A 137 -13.60 -11.15 -6.11
CA ALA A 137 -13.05 -12.41 -6.61
C ALA A 137 -12.54 -12.27 -8.06
N GLY A 138 -11.28 -12.66 -8.30
CA GLY A 138 -10.63 -12.55 -9.61
C GLY A 138 -10.16 -11.13 -9.98
N MET A 139 -10.31 -10.15 -9.08
CA MET A 139 -9.78 -8.81 -9.29
C MET A 139 -8.25 -8.82 -9.15
N PRO A 140 -7.49 -8.43 -10.18
CA PRO A 140 -6.03 -8.38 -10.08
C PRO A 140 -5.57 -7.17 -9.25
N GLY A 141 -4.46 -7.33 -8.54
CA GLY A 141 -3.80 -6.26 -7.81
C GLY A 141 -3.62 -6.55 -6.33
N SER A 142 -3.23 -5.52 -5.58
CA SER A 142 -3.06 -5.61 -4.13
C SER A 142 -4.19 -4.89 -3.39
N THR A 143 -4.43 -5.28 -2.15
CA THR A 143 -5.39 -4.66 -1.24
C THR A 143 -5.15 -3.15 -1.09
N GLY A 144 -3.89 -2.71 -1.00
CA GLY A 144 -3.55 -1.29 -0.95
C GLY A 144 -3.92 -0.53 -2.22
N GLY A 145 -3.70 -1.14 -3.40
CA GLY A 145 -4.14 -0.57 -4.67
C GLY A 145 -5.66 -0.54 -4.78
N ALA A 146 -6.34 -1.58 -4.31
CA ALA A 146 -7.79 -1.66 -4.31
C ALA A 146 -8.43 -0.59 -3.39
N VAL A 147 -7.86 -0.38 -2.20
CA VAL A 147 -8.25 0.71 -1.28
C VAL A 147 -8.01 2.07 -1.94
N PHE A 148 -6.82 2.30 -2.53
CA PHE A 148 -6.47 3.57 -3.18
C PHE A 148 -7.43 3.93 -4.32
N MET A 149 -7.86 2.93 -5.09
CA MET A 149 -8.76 3.10 -6.24
C MET A 149 -10.23 3.11 -5.85
N ASN A 150 -10.58 2.83 -4.59
CA ASN A 150 -11.91 2.36 -4.20
C ASN A 150 -12.46 1.33 -5.20
N ALA A 151 -11.66 0.28 -5.44
CA ALA A 151 -11.91 -0.67 -6.51
C ALA A 151 -13.33 -1.26 -6.40
N ARG A 152 -13.96 -1.43 -7.56
CA ARG A 152 -15.36 -1.77 -7.70
C ARG A 152 -15.52 -2.88 -8.73
N ALA A 153 -16.44 -3.79 -8.44
CA ALA A 153 -16.95 -4.75 -9.41
C ALA A 153 -18.43 -4.96 -9.11
N VAL A 154 -19.23 -5.08 -10.19
CA VAL A 154 -20.70 -5.11 -10.08
C VAL A 154 -21.20 -3.85 -9.35
N ASP A 155 -21.94 -3.99 -8.26
CA ASP A 155 -22.58 -2.93 -7.48
C ASP A 155 -21.84 -2.62 -6.16
N ARG A 156 -20.74 -3.32 -5.86
CA ARG A 156 -19.98 -3.18 -4.60
C ARG A 156 -18.54 -2.73 -4.81
N SER A 157 -18.00 -2.10 -3.78
CA SER A 157 -16.68 -1.47 -3.77
C SER A 157 -15.98 -1.66 -2.43
N PHE A 158 -14.67 -1.42 -2.42
CA PHE A 158 -13.86 -1.52 -1.20
C PHE A 158 -14.34 -0.60 -0.08
N SER A 159 -14.92 0.58 -0.38
CA SER A 159 -15.51 1.45 0.64
C SER A 159 -16.69 0.82 1.39
N ASP A 160 -17.32 -0.21 0.83
CA ASP A 160 -18.45 -0.90 1.46
C ASP A 160 -18.00 -1.96 2.50
N ILE A 161 -16.70 -2.23 2.60
CA ILE A 161 -16.13 -3.25 3.52
C ILE A 161 -14.98 -2.73 4.39
N ILE A 162 -14.38 -1.59 4.07
CA ILE A 162 -13.28 -1.03 4.86
C ILE A 162 -13.82 -0.36 6.12
N GLU A 163 -13.42 -0.85 7.28
CA GLU A 163 -13.66 -0.16 8.55
C GLU A 163 -12.61 0.94 8.80
N LYS A 164 -11.32 0.61 8.62
CA LYS A 164 -10.18 1.49 8.90
C LYS A 164 -9.03 1.20 7.94
N ALA A 165 -8.20 2.21 7.69
CA ALA A 165 -6.97 2.08 6.92
C ALA A 165 -5.82 2.82 7.61
N LEU A 166 -4.65 2.18 7.61
CA LEU A 166 -3.40 2.79 8.05
C LEU A 166 -2.69 3.44 6.87
N ALA A 167 -2.40 4.74 6.95
CA ALA A 167 -1.76 5.48 5.87
C ALA A 167 -0.54 6.26 6.36
N LEU A 168 0.49 6.35 5.51
CA LEU A 168 1.62 7.23 5.72
C LEU A 168 1.30 8.62 5.15
N LYS A 169 1.25 9.63 6.02
CA LYS A 169 1.06 11.03 5.63
C LYS A 169 2.40 11.63 5.18
N VAL A 170 2.40 12.24 4.00
CA VAL A 170 3.58 12.96 3.47
C VAL A 170 3.27 14.45 3.48
N GLY A 171 3.87 15.19 4.42
CA GLY A 171 3.78 16.65 4.50
C GLY A 171 4.78 17.33 3.56
N ARG A 172 4.49 18.56 3.13
CA ARG A 172 5.43 19.40 2.35
C ARG A 172 6.64 19.84 3.17
N ASP A 173 6.50 19.89 4.49
CA ASP A 173 7.57 20.19 5.44
C ASP A 173 7.55 19.10 6.53
N ALA A 174 8.52 18.18 6.46
CA ALA A 174 8.66 17.00 7.31
C ALA A 174 7.52 15.96 7.22
N VAL A 175 7.91 14.68 7.35
CA VAL A 175 6.97 13.58 7.58
C VAL A 175 6.39 13.78 8.97
N ASP A 176 5.28 14.50 9.04
CA ASP A 176 4.52 14.67 10.25
C ASP A 176 3.57 13.47 10.37
N SER A 177 3.99 12.45 11.12
CA SER A 177 3.14 11.36 11.56
C SER A 177 2.22 11.87 12.69
N THR A 178 1.36 12.82 12.37
CA THR A 178 0.22 13.20 13.22
C THR A 178 -0.83 12.09 13.15
N TRP A 179 -1.01 11.38 14.25
CA TRP A 179 -2.12 10.45 14.50
C TRP A 179 -3.27 11.16 15.20
#